data_AF-A0A972E388-F1
#
_entry.id   AF-A0A972E388-F1
#
_cell.length_a   1.000
_cell.length_b   1.000
_cell.length_c   1.000
_cell.angle_alpha   90.00
_cell.angle_beta   90.00
_cell.angle_gamma   90.00
#
_symmetry.space_group_name_H-M   'P 1'
#
loop_
_entity.id
_entity.type
_entity.pdbx_description
1 polymer ?
#
loop_
_entity_poly.entity_id
_entity_poly.type
_entity_poly.pdbx_seq_one_letter_code
_entity_poly.pdbx_strand_id
1 'polypeptide(L)' 'CVVFEDAKNGIEAAKAAGMAAVGIGLPENLGLADCVIRDFSPVNIEILKRRGIA' A
#
# COMPACT_ATOMS: atom_id res chain seq x y z
N CYS A 1 -11.43 -0.51 -2.24
CA CYS A 1 -10.94 0.30 -1.12
C CYS A 1 -9.42 0.19 -1.09
N VAL A 2 -8.70 1.27 -0.82
CA VAL A 2 -7.23 1.30 -0.76
C VAL A 2 -6.82 1.81 0.62
N VAL A 3 -5.96 1.07 1.31
CA VAL A 3 -5.40 1.42 2.60
C VAL A 3 -3.94 1.84 2.41
N PHE A 4 -3.56 2.96 2.99
CA PHE A 4 -2.18 3.42 3.05
C PHE A 4 -1.67 3.18 4.47
N GLU A 5 -0.55 2.47 4.62
CA GLU A 5 -0.11 2.01 5.93
C GLU A 5 1.41 1.87 6.03
N ASP A 6 1.98 2.20 7.18
CA ASP A 6 3.43 2.17 7.43
C ASP A 6 3.88 1.01 8.34
N ALA A 7 2.95 0.14 8.76
CA ALA A 7 3.22 -1.03 9.59
C ALA A 7 2.70 -2.34 8.98
N LYS A 8 3.50 -3.42 9.14
CA LYS A 8 3.15 -4.77 8.70
C LYS A 8 1.77 -5.24 9.19
N ASN A 9 1.46 -5.01 10.47
CA ASN A 9 0.21 -5.48 11.06
C ASN A 9 -1.03 -4.80 10.43
N GLY A 10 -0.95 -3.50 10.14
CA GLY A 10 -2.04 -2.79 9.48
C GLY A 10 -2.23 -3.24 8.02
N ILE A 11 -1.13 -3.56 7.33
CA ILE A 11 -1.16 -4.14 5.99
C ILE A 11 -1.84 -5.51 6.01
N GLU A 12 -1.47 -6.39 6.95
CA GLU A 12 -2.11 -7.69 7.11
C GLU A 12 -3.62 -7.56 7.39
N ALA A 13 -4.03 -6.58 8.20
CA ALA A 13 -5.44 -6.29 8.44
C ALA A 13 -6.17 -5.82 7.16
N ALA A 14 -5.55 -4.95 6.36
CA ALA A 14 -6.11 -4.51 5.08
C ALA A 14 -6.30 -5.68 4.11
N LYS A 15 -5.31 -6.58 4.02
CA LYS A 15 -5.41 -7.79 3.18
C LYS A 15 -6.49 -8.74 3.70
N ALA A 16 -6.60 -8.94 5.01
CA ALA A 16 -7.66 -9.75 5.62
C ALA A 16 -9.07 -9.20 5.34
N ALA A 17 -9.19 -7.87 5.20
CA ALA A 17 -10.43 -7.21 4.81
C ALA A 17 -10.68 -7.18 3.28
N GLY A 18 -9.83 -7.82 2.47
CA GLY A 18 -9.96 -7.84 1.01
C GLY A 18 -9.65 -6.50 0.34
N MET A 19 -8.90 -5.62 1.01
CA MET A 19 -8.52 -4.30 0.49
C MET A 19 -7.13 -4.34 -0.17
N ALA A 20 -6.87 -3.37 -1.06
CA ALA A 20 -5.52 -3.13 -1.55
C ALA A 20 -4.73 -2.33 -0.50
N ALA A 21 -3.45 -2.67 -0.32
CA ALA A 21 -2.57 -2.06 0.67
C ALA A 21 -1.37 -1.40 0.00
N VAL A 22 -1.19 -0.10 0.23
CA VAL A 22 -0.01 0.67 -0.15
C VAL A 22 0.84 0.90 1.08
N GLY A 23 2.00 0.24 1.14
CA GLY A 23 2.98 0.41 2.20
C GLY A 23 3.72 1.74 2.09
N ILE A 24 3.93 2.45 3.20
CA ILE A 24 4.74 3.67 3.28
C ILE A 24 6.02 3.38 4.05
N GLY A 25 7.17 3.47 3.40
CA GLY A 25 8.48 3.26 4.04
C GLY A 25 9.36 2.27 3.29
N LEU A 26 10.06 1.42 4.04
CA LEU A 26 11.02 0.46 3.49
C LEU A 26 10.34 -0.88 3.18
N PRO A 27 10.52 -1.45 1.97
CA PRO A 27 9.83 -2.69 1.57
C PRO A 27 10.03 -3.87 2.52
N GLU A 28 11.22 -3.99 3.11
CA GLU A 28 11.56 -5.04 4.08
C GLU A 28 10.67 -5.08 5.33
N ASN A 29 10.02 -3.95 5.67
CA ASN A 29 9.17 -3.83 6.86
C ASN A 29 7.68 -4.02 6.57
N LEU A 30 7.27 -4.10 5.29
CA LEU A 30 5.88 -3.89 4.88
C LEU A 30 5.22 -5.13 4.29
N GLY A 31 5.91 -6.28 4.31
CA GLY A 31 5.32 -7.60 4.14
C GLY A 31 4.46 -7.74 2.87
N LEU A 32 3.14 -7.86 3.07
CA LEU A 32 2.14 -8.17 2.03
C LEU A 32 1.60 -6.94 1.28
N ALA A 33 2.29 -5.80 1.33
CA ALA A 33 1.85 -4.61 0.59
C ALA A 33 1.80 -4.90 -0.92
N ASP A 34 0.74 -4.44 -1.58
CA ASP A 34 0.61 -4.55 -3.04
C ASP A 34 1.55 -3.56 -3.76
N CYS A 35 1.93 -2.49 -3.08
CA CYS A 35 2.89 -1.50 -3.53
C CYS A 35 3.54 -0.80 -2.34
N VAL A 36 4.81 -0.43 -2.45
CA VAL A 36 5.51 0.36 -1.44
C VAL A 36 5.96 1.69 -2.03
N ILE A 37 5.71 2.77 -1.29
CA ILE A 37 6.14 4.14 -1.59
C ILE A 37 6.96 4.66 -0.42
N ARG A 38 7.91 5.57 -0.69
CA ARG A 38 8.72 6.18 0.37
C ARG A 38 7.97 7.28 1.12
N ASP A 39 7.16 8.02 0.39
CA ASP A 39 6.33 9.14 0.82
C ASP A 39 5.20 9.35 -0.20
N PHE A 40 4.36 10.36 0.01
CA PHE A 40 3.19 10.64 -0.84
C PHE A 40 3.49 11.51 -2.07
N SER A 41 4.69 12.06 -2.22
CA SER A 41 5.06 12.91 -3.36
C SER A 41 4.77 12.27 -4.73
N PRO A 42 5.00 10.94 -4.94
CA PRO A 42 4.70 10.28 -6.20
C PRO A 42 3.26 9.75 -6.30
N VAL A 43 2.35 10.00 -5.34
CA VAL A 43 1.02 9.35 -5.36
C VAL A 43 -0.04 10.25 -5.98
N ASN A 44 -0.68 9.73 -7.02
CA ASN A 44 -1.95 10.25 -7.55
C ASN A 44 -2.81 9.09 -8.05
N ILE A 45 -4.08 9.36 -8.38
CA ILE A 45 -5.03 8.33 -8.84
C ILE A 45 -4.50 7.58 -10.06
N GLU A 46 -3.82 8.26 -10.98
CA GLU A 46 -3.35 7.63 -12.20
C GLU A 46 -2.23 6.61 -11.94
N ILE A 47 -1.34 6.91 -10.99
CA ILE A 47 -0.29 5.98 -10.58
C ILE A 47 -0.87 4.74 -9.89
N LEU A 48 -1.93 4.90 -9.09
CA LEU A 48 -2.63 3.77 -8.49
C LEU A 48 -3.27 2.86 -9.56
N LYS A 49 -3.90 3.46 -10.58
CA LYS A 49 -4.47 2.71 -11.72
C LYS A 49 -3.41 1.95 -12.51
N ARG A 50 -2.29 2.61 -12.84
CA ARG A 50 -1.18 1.98 -13.58
C ARG A 50 -0.56 0.80 -12.84
N ARG A 51 -0.61 0.80 -11.50
CA ARG A 51 -0.13 -0.31 -10.65
C ARG A 51 -1.20 -1.36 -10.34
N GLY A 52 -2.41 -1.24 -10.89
CA GLY A 52 -3.50 -2.19 -10.67
C GLY A 52 -4.10 -2.15 -9.26
N ILE A 53 -3.94 -1.04 -8.54
CA ILE A 53 -4.39 -0.87 -7.16
C ILE A 53 -5.81 -0.25 -7.11
N ALA A 54 -6.17 0.55 -8.11
CA ALA A 54 -7.42 1.31 -8.20
C ALA A 54 -7.99 1.32 -9.63
#